data_AF-A0A8H3E3D6-F1
#
_entry.id   AF-A0A8H3E3D6-F1
#
_cell.length_a   1.000
_cell.length_b   1.000
_cell.length_c   1.000
_cell.angle_alpha   90.00
_cell.angle_beta   90.00
_cell.angle_gamma   90.00
#
_symmetry.space_group_name_H-M   'P 1'
#
loop_
_entity.id
_entity.type
_entity.pdbx_description
1 polymer ?
#
loop_
_entity_poly.entity_id
_entity_poly.type
_entity_poly.pdbx_seq_one_letter_code
_entity_poly.pdbx_strand_id
1 'polypeptide(L)'
;MTPAQDSATQPNTGLHHIHVTSLPELLSCVSTLSQYCVEYPGIKLIAIPQLSYHIQTSAITPQAKGKLLTQIKQHLTKTCGTGQAAMVTTTSMAVKLIDDQGQPANFSTGTKALLVPALGDGFSLVSKTYRLVLGRHPHDGQRFARLIAAPARTSQSKTANFTIKNGFIVDVEA
;
A
#
# COMPACT_ATOMS: atom_id res chain seq x y z
N MET A 1 -5.31 14.31 48.27
CA MET A 1 -6.31 14.09 47.21
C MET A 1 -5.59 13.56 46.00
N THR A 2 -5.95 12.32 45.69
CA THR A 2 -5.63 11.38 44.60
C THR A 2 -4.83 11.88 43.39
N PRO A 3 -3.71 11.20 43.01
CA PRO A 3 -3.25 11.13 41.63
C PRO A 3 -4.08 10.08 40.88
N ALA A 4 -4.71 10.45 39.77
CA ALA A 4 -5.49 9.52 38.95
C ALA A 4 -4.60 8.88 37.89
N GLN A 5 -4.19 7.65 38.21
CA GLN A 5 -3.99 6.47 37.36
C GLN A 5 -3.25 6.59 36.03
N ASP A 6 -2.04 6.02 36.06
CA ASP A 6 -1.44 5.19 35.03
C ASP A 6 -2.47 4.47 34.14
N SER A 7 -2.32 4.64 32.83
CA SER A 7 -2.61 3.58 31.88
C SER A 7 -1.25 3.11 31.34
N ALA A 8 -0.76 2.03 31.91
CA ALA A 8 0.52 1.41 31.57
C ALA A 8 0.61 1.07 30.08
N THR A 9 1.34 1.89 29.32
CA THR A 9 1.80 1.52 27.98
C THR A 9 2.93 0.51 28.16
N GLN A 10 2.62 -0.79 28.15
CA GLN A 10 3.67 -1.79 27.98
C GLN A 10 4.47 -1.46 26.71
N PRO A 11 5.81 -1.46 26.73
CA PRO A 11 6.59 -1.36 25.51
C PRO A 11 6.32 -2.63 24.69
N ASN A 12 5.66 -2.48 23.55
CA ASN A 12 5.44 -3.55 22.59
C ASN A 12 6.81 -4.07 22.09
N THR A 13 7.38 -5.04 22.78
CA THR A 13 8.70 -5.64 22.50
C THR A 13 8.79 -6.34 21.13
N GLY A 14 7.69 -6.38 20.36
CA GLY A 14 7.64 -6.91 19.00
C GLY A 14 7.19 -5.92 17.91
N LEU A 15 6.93 -4.65 18.22
CA LEU A 15 6.51 -3.66 17.22
C LEU A 15 7.55 -2.54 17.09
N HIS A 16 8.15 -2.46 15.91
CA HIS A 16 9.10 -1.41 15.56
C HIS A 16 8.38 -0.39 14.68
N HIS A 17 8.28 0.85 15.16
CA HIS A 17 7.57 1.92 14.45
C HIS A 17 8.55 3.01 14.00
N ILE A 18 8.49 3.34 12.71
CA ILE A 18 9.27 4.42 12.09
C ILE A 18 8.28 5.37 11.42
N HIS A 19 8.33 6.64 11.78
CA HIS A 19 7.52 7.68 11.13
C HIS A 19 8.35 8.39 10.07
N VAL A 20 7.90 8.32 8.82
CA VAL A 20 8.58 8.93 7.67
C VAL A 20 7.87 10.20 7.25
N THR A 21 8.57 11.33 7.29
CA THR A 21 8.06 12.68 7.08
C THR A 21 8.35 13.25 5.70
N SER A 22 9.28 12.64 4.95
CA SER A 22 9.72 13.17 3.65
C SER A 22 10.07 12.07 2.65
N LEU A 23 10.15 12.44 1.37
CA LEU A 23 10.61 11.52 0.32
C LEU A 23 12.05 11.03 0.55
N PRO A 24 13.06 11.86 0.86
CA PRO A 24 14.41 11.36 1.13
C PRO A 24 14.47 10.37 2.29
N GLU A 25 13.69 10.61 3.35
CA GLU A 25 13.60 9.71 4.49
C GLU A 25 12.96 8.36 4.11
N LEU A 26 11.92 8.37 3.27
CA LEU A 26 11.34 7.14 2.70
C LEU A 26 12.39 6.33 1.94
N LEU A 27 13.19 6.99 1.11
CA LEU A 27 14.23 6.33 0.31
C LEU A 27 15.34 5.75 1.18
N SER A 28 15.78 6.51 2.20
CA SER A 28 16.76 6.04 3.17
C SER A 28 16.24 4.81 3.94
N CYS A 29 15.00 4.87 4.44
CA CYS A 29 14.35 3.75 5.11
C CYS A 29 14.25 2.51 4.22
N VAL A 30 13.76 2.66 2.99
CA VAL A 30 13.61 1.53 2.05
C VAL A 30 14.97 0.93 1.65
N SER A 31 15.99 1.77 1.46
CA SER A 31 17.32 1.30 1.05
C SER A 31 18.07 0.51 2.14
N THR A 32 17.83 0.85 3.40
CA THR A 32 18.46 0.22 4.58
C THR A 32 17.65 -0.94 5.15
N LEU A 33 16.37 -1.07 4.78
CA LEU A 33 15.43 -2.05 5.32
C LEU A 33 15.93 -3.50 5.27
N SER A 34 16.58 -3.90 4.17
CA SER A 34 17.13 -5.26 4.06
C SER A 34 18.21 -5.54 5.11
N GLN A 35 19.06 -4.56 5.43
CA GLN A 35 20.10 -4.71 6.44
C GLN A 35 19.46 -4.79 7.84
N TYR A 36 18.47 -3.94 8.07
CA TYR A 36 17.68 -3.95 9.30
C TYR A 36 17.05 -5.32 9.57
N CYS A 37 16.45 -5.98 8.57
CA CYS A 37 15.87 -7.31 8.75
C CYS A 37 16.91 -8.40 9.05
N VAL A 38 18.17 -8.23 8.63
CA VAL A 38 19.27 -9.15 8.97
C VAL A 38 19.69 -8.98 10.42
N GLU A 39 19.75 -7.73 10.89
CA GLU A 39 20.09 -7.40 12.29
C GLU A 39 18.98 -7.81 13.26
N TYR A 40 17.72 -7.76 12.82
CA TYR A 40 16.54 -8.09 13.60
C TYR A 40 15.75 -9.25 12.96
N PRO A 41 16.25 -10.51 13.00
CA PRO A 41 15.64 -11.66 12.31
C PRO A 41 14.26 -12.07 12.86
N GLY A 42 13.85 -11.50 14.01
CA GLY A 42 12.51 -11.64 14.57
C GLY A 42 11.42 -10.94 13.75
N ILE A 43 11.76 -10.00 12.86
CA ILE A 43 10.80 -9.29 12.04
C ILE A 43 10.23 -10.23 10.97
N LYS A 44 8.92 -10.52 11.07
CA LYS A 44 8.20 -11.37 10.10
C LYS A 44 7.25 -10.61 9.18
N LEU A 45 6.90 -9.38 9.56
CA LEU A 45 5.98 -8.54 8.81
C LEU A 45 6.49 -7.10 8.78
N ILE A 46 6.48 -6.52 7.59
CA ILE A 46 6.78 -5.11 7.37
C ILE A 46 5.55 -4.48 6.72
N ALA A 47 5.01 -3.44 7.35
CA ALA A 47 3.88 -2.67 6.83
C ALA A 47 4.35 -1.27 6.43
N ILE A 48 4.18 -0.92 5.14
CA ILE A 48 4.43 0.44 4.63
C ILE A 48 3.08 1.03 4.20
N PRO A 49 2.35 1.68 5.12
CA PRO A 49 1.12 2.34 4.76
C PRO A 49 1.38 3.55 3.86
N GLN A 50 0.50 3.79 2.89
CA GLN A 50 0.48 5.01 2.07
C GLN A 50 1.80 5.29 1.34
N LEU A 51 2.42 4.27 0.74
CA LEU A 51 3.68 4.39 -0.01
C LEU A 51 3.61 5.46 -1.12
N SER A 52 2.42 5.70 -1.67
CA SER A 52 2.23 6.70 -2.73
C SER A 52 2.35 8.15 -2.27
N TYR A 53 2.15 8.44 -0.98
CA TYR A 53 2.02 9.81 -0.48
C TYR A 53 3.24 10.68 -0.81
N HIS A 54 4.41 10.34 -0.29
CA HIS A 54 5.64 11.11 -0.49
C HIS A 54 6.07 11.17 -1.95
N ILE A 55 5.71 10.17 -2.76
CA ILE A 55 6.04 10.13 -4.19
C ILE A 55 5.13 11.06 -4.99
N GLN A 56 3.87 11.23 -4.58
CA GLN A 56 2.89 12.08 -5.27
C GLN A 56 2.99 13.55 -4.86
N THR A 57 3.34 13.84 -3.62
CA THR A 57 3.47 15.22 -3.12
C THR A 57 4.81 15.87 -3.48
N SER A 58 5.76 15.08 -3.98
CA SER A 58 7.06 15.58 -4.40
C SER A 58 7.00 16.26 -5.77
N ALA A 59 7.68 17.40 -5.91
CA ALA A 59 7.87 18.11 -7.17
C ALA A 59 8.92 17.44 -8.08
N ILE A 60 8.76 16.13 -8.34
CA ILE A 60 9.65 15.36 -9.21
C ILE A 60 9.05 15.17 -10.60
N THR A 61 9.91 15.17 -11.62
CA THR A 61 9.45 14.94 -13.01
C THR A 61 8.91 13.53 -13.18
N PRO A 62 7.99 13.28 -14.15
CA PRO A 62 7.48 11.94 -14.42
C PRO A 62 8.58 10.91 -14.71
N GLN A 63 9.64 11.31 -15.42
CA GLN A 63 10.80 10.46 -15.71
C GLN A 63 11.57 10.10 -14.42
N ALA A 64 11.83 11.08 -13.55
CA ALA A 64 12.48 10.86 -12.27
C ALA A 64 11.64 9.95 -11.37
N LYS A 65 10.31 10.15 -11.34
CA LYS A 65 9.36 9.29 -10.63
C LYS A 65 9.44 7.84 -11.11
N GLY A 66 9.54 7.60 -12.42
CA GLY A 66 9.70 6.24 -12.97
C GLY A 66 10.98 5.54 -12.51
N LYS A 67 12.12 6.26 -12.51
CA LYS A 67 13.41 5.74 -12.00
C LYS A 67 13.32 5.44 -10.49
N LEU A 68 12.73 6.36 -9.73
CA LEU A 68 12.56 6.23 -8.29
C LEU A 68 11.71 5.01 -7.91
N LEU A 69 10.57 4.83 -8.57
CA LEU A 69 9.69 3.69 -8.36
C LEU A 69 10.40 2.36 -8.68
N THR A 70 11.31 2.38 -9.65
CA THR A 70 12.14 1.20 -10.00
C THR A 70 13.13 0.88 -8.88
N GLN A 71 13.81 1.89 -8.33
CA GLN A 71 14.72 1.70 -7.19
C GLN A 71 13.98 1.19 -5.94
N ILE A 72 12.85 1.81 -5.59
CA ILE A 72 12.02 1.37 -4.46
C ILE A 72 11.66 -0.11 -4.62
N LYS A 73 11.14 -0.52 -5.78
CA LYS A 73 10.80 -1.93 -6.04
C LYS A 73 11.98 -2.88 -5.85
N GLN A 74 13.17 -2.51 -6.32
CA GLN A 74 14.36 -3.34 -6.19
C GLN A 74 14.72 -3.56 -4.71
N HIS A 75 14.70 -2.49 -3.91
CA HIS A 75 14.98 -2.58 -2.48
C HIS A 75 13.91 -3.37 -1.71
N LEU A 76 12.62 -3.16 -2.01
CA LEU A 76 11.54 -3.93 -1.39
C LEU A 76 11.64 -5.43 -1.76
N THR A 77 11.90 -5.73 -3.03
CA THR A 77 12.10 -7.11 -3.49
C THR A 77 13.30 -7.78 -2.81
N LYS A 78 14.42 -7.05 -2.69
CA LYS A 78 15.61 -7.51 -1.99
C LYS A 78 15.28 -7.85 -0.54
N THR A 79 14.60 -6.94 0.16
CA THR A 79 14.21 -7.10 1.57
C THR A 79 13.36 -8.35 1.80
N CYS A 80 12.35 -8.59 0.95
CA CYS A 80 11.53 -9.80 1.07
C CYS A 80 12.33 -11.08 0.81
N GLY A 81 13.32 -11.03 -0.09
CA GLY A 81 14.17 -12.18 -0.43
C GLY A 81 15.20 -12.51 0.66
N THR A 82 15.79 -11.50 1.29
CA THR A 82 16.85 -11.67 2.30
C THR A 82 16.31 -11.87 3.71
N GLY A 83 15.27 -11.13 4.09
CA GLY A 83 14.78 -11.09 5.47
C GLY A 83 13.73 -12.14 5.83
N GLN A 84 13.27 -12.96 4.87
CA GLN A 84 12.14 -13.89 5.06
C GLN A 84 10.90 -13.22 5.70
N ALA A 85 10.73 -11.92 5.49
CA ALA A 85 9.61 -11.14 6.02
C ALA A 85 8.57 -10.91 4.95
N ALA A 86 7.30 -11.03 5.32
CA ALA A 86 6.19 -10.60 4.49
C ALA A 86 6.15 -9.07 4.45
N MET A 87 5.82 -8.51 3.29
CA MET A 87 5.67 -7.07 3.12
C MET A 87 4.27 -6.72 2.64
N VAL A 88 3.64 -5.80 3.35
CA VAL A 88 2.34 -5.23 2.99
C VAL A 88 2.52 -3.75 2.74
N THR A 89 2.13 -3.30 1.55
CA THR A 89 2.15 -1.87 1.21
C THR A 89 0.78 -1.44 0.76
N THR A 90 0.37 -0.22 1.12
CA THR A 90 -0.86 0.38 0.60
C THR A 90 -0.54 1.57 -0.26
N THR A 91 -1.30 1.74 -1.35
CA THR A 91 -1.22 2.88 -2.26
C THR A 91 -2.61 3.44 -2.44
N SER A 92 -2.68 4.75 -2.66
CA SER A 92 -3.94 5.41 -2.98
C SER A 92 -4.42 5.07 -4.38
N MET A 93 -5.72 5.24 -4.62
CA MET A 93 -6.28 5.28 -5.97
C MET A 93 -6.29 6.75 -6.45
N ALA A 94 -6.09 6.94 -7.74
CA ALA A 94 -6.23 8.20 -8.45
C ALA A 94 -7.35 8.10 -9.48
N VAL A 95 -7.98 9.22 -9.81
CA VAL A 95 -9.00 9.29 -10.86
C VAL A 95 -8.32 9.68 -12.16
N LYS A 96 -8.45 8.83 -13.17
CA LYS A 96 -8.09 9.13 -14.56
C LYS A 96 -9.35 9.48 -15.33
N LEU A 97 -9.41 10.69 -15.87
CA LEU A 97 -10.48 11.13 -16.75
C LEU A 97 -10.13 10.75 -18.19
N ILE A 98 -11.11 10.23 -18.91
CA ILE A 98 -11.00 9.94 -20.34
C ILE A 98 -12.19 10.52 -21.08
N ASP A 99 -11.98 10.89 -22.34
CA ASP A 99 -13.04 11.32 -23.24
C ASP A 99 -13.78 10.12 -23.86
N ASP A 100 -14.75 10.42 -24.72
CA ASP A 100 -15.53 9.44 -25.47
C ASP A 100 -14.67 8.60 -26.43
N GLN A 101 -13.54 9.13 -26.88
CA GLN A 101 -12.54 8.46 -27.72
C GLN A 101 -11.49 7.66 -26.90
N GLY A 102 -11.62 7.62 -25.58
CA GLY A 102 -10.71 6.92 -24.67
C GLY A 102 -9.36 7.59 -24.46
N GLN A 103 -9.17 8.83 -24.90
CA GLN A 103 -7.95 9.60 -24.71
C GLN A 103 -7.93 10.28 -23.33
N PRO A 104 -6.74 10.64 -22.80
CA PRO A 104 -6.64 11.40 -21.55
C PRO A 104 -7.41 12.72 -21.62
N ALA A 105 -8.29 12.95 -20.65
CA ALA A 105 -9.15 14.13 -20.59
C ALA A 105 -8.94 14.93 -19.29
N ASN A 106 -9.56 16.12 -19.23
CA ASN A 106 -9.62 16.96 -18.03
C ASN A 106 -11.07 17.08 -17.52
N PHE A 107 -11.31 17.90 -16.49
CA PHE A 107 -12.65 18.05 -15.90
C PHE A 107 -13.70 18.65 -16.86
N SER A 108 -13.27 19.34 -17.92
CA SER A 108 -14.16 19.93 -18.92
C SER A 108 -14.47 18.98 -20.08
N THR A 109 -13.54 18.07 -20.41
CA THR A 109 -13.66 17.17 -21.57
C THR A 109 -13.90 15.71 -21.20
N GLY A 110 -13.81 15.36 -19.92
CA GLY A 110 -13.95 13.99 -19.44
C GLY A 110 -15.39 13.52 -19.49
N THR A 111 -15.62 12.41 -20.18
CA THR A 111 -16.94 11.75 -20.23
C THR A 111 -17.00 10.50 -19.33
N LYS A 112 -15.84 9.95 -18.97
CA LYS A 112 -15.72 8.80 -18.07
C LYS A 112 -14.59 9.00 -17.06
N ALA A 113 -14.79 8.46 -15.86
CA ALA A 113 -13.80 8.45 -14.79
C ALA A 113 -13.41 7.01 -14.45
N LEU A 114 -12.12 6.74 -14.43
CA LEU A 114 -11.55 5.45 -14.06
C LEU A 114 -10.72 5.58 -12.79
N LEU A 115 -10.89 4.64 -11.86
CA LEU A 115 -9.99 4.52 -10.73
C LEU A 115 -8.76 3.70 -11.13
N VAL A 116 -7.59 4.32 -10.98
CA VAL A 116 -6.29 3.70 -11.27
C VAL A 116 -5.38 3.80 -10.05
N PRO A 117 -4.40 2.90 -9.87
CA PRO A 117 -3.41 3.03 -8.80
C PRO A 117 -2.62 4.33 -8.93
N ALA A 118 -2.41 5.06 -7.83
CA ALA A 118 -1.69 6.34 -7.79
C ALA A 118 -0.24 6.29 -8.30
N LEU A 119 0.41 5.14 -8.18
CA LEU A 119 1.77 4.91 -8.66
C LEU A 119 1.82 4.39 -10.10
N GLY A 120 0.66 4.28 -10.75
CA GLY A 120 0.50 3.75 -12.10
C GLY A 120 0.68 2.23 -12.17
N ASP A 121 0.33 1.65 -13.32
CA ASP A 121 0.43 0.20 -13.57
C ASP A 121 1.88 -0.30 -13.56
N GLY A 122 2.80 0.61 -13.86
CA GLY A 122 4.23 0.37 -13.76
C GLY A 122 4.65 -0.04 -12.36
N PHE A 123 4.02 0.45 -11.29
CA PHE A 123 4.33 0.03 -9.91
C PHE A 123 3.69 -1.31 -9.55
N SER A 124 4.11 -2.36 -10.26
CA SER A 124 3.69 -3.73 -10.04
C SER A 124 4.91 -4.65 -9.99
N LEU A 125 5.05 -5.43 -8.93
CA LEU A 125 5.97 -6.56 -8.88
C LEU A 125 5.25 -7.79 -9.43
N VAL A 126 5.02 -7.75 -10.75
CA VAL A 126 4.33 -8.82 -11.49
C VAL A 126 4.98 -10.16 -11.14
N SER A 127 4.14 -11.19 -10.99
CA SER A 127 4.47 -12.57 -10.59
C SER A 127 5.01 -12.79 -9.17
N LYS A 128 5.23 -11.74 -8.36
CA LYS A 128 5.78 -11.86 -6.99
C LYS A 128 4.87 -11.33 -5.88
N THR A 129 3.76 -10.67 -6.23
CA THR A 129 2.90 -9.98 -5.26
C THR A 129 1.43 -10.29 -5.46
N TYR A 130 0.69 -10.28 -4.34
CA TYR A 130 -0.77 -10.21 -4.34
C TYR A 130 -1.18 -8.74 -4.38
N ARG A 131 -2.16 -8.42 -5.22
CA ARG A 131 -2.74 -7.07 -5.31
C ARG A 131 -4.22 -7.15 -5.00
N LEU A 132 -4.61 -6.45 -3.94
CA LEU A 132 -5.99 -6.32 -3.50
C LEU A 132 -6.46 -4.88 -3.75
N VAL A 133 -7.66 -4.74 -4.27
CA VAL A 133 -8.41 -3.48 -4.26
C VAL A 133 -9.37 -3.53 -3.09
N LEU A 134 -9.27 -2.56 -2.19
CA LEU A 134 -10.21 -2.38 -1.09
C LEU A 134 -11.19 -1.27 -1.48
N GLY A 135 -12.48 -1.54 -1.33
CA GLY A 135 -13.52 -0.60 -1.71
C GLY A 135 -14.72 -0.65 -0.77
N ARG A 136 -15.64 0.28 -1.01
CA ARG A 136 -16.97 0.31 -0.41
C ARG A 136 -17.99 0.35 -1.54
N HIS A 137 -19.01 -0.47 -1.42
CA HIS A 137 -20.16 -0.40 -2.31
C HIS A 137 -20.86 0.95 -2.11
N PRO A 138 -21.22 1.65 -3.20
CA PRO A 138 -21.74 3.00 -3.13
C PRO A 138 -23.14 3.08 -2.51
N HIS A 139 -23.92 2.00 -2.58
CA HIS A 139 -25.33 1.99 -2.17
C HIS A 139 -25.53 1.60 -0.71
N ASP A 140 -24.89 0.53 -0.25
CA ASP A 140 -25.08 -0.04 1.09
C ASP A 140 -23.87 0.21 2.03
N GLY A 141 -22.78 0.79 1.50
CA GLY A 141 -21.55 1.02 2.25
C GLY A 141 -20.77 -0.26 2.60
N GLN A 142 -21.20 -1.43 2.13
CA GLN A 142 -20.55 -2.70 2.39
C GLN A 142 -19.11 -2.68 1.86
N ARG A 143 -18.16 -3.13 2.69
CA ARG A 143 -16.74 -3.16 2.29
C ARG A 143 -16.45 -4.45 1.55
N PHE A 144 -15.60 -4.35 0.53
CA PHE A 144 -15.14 -5.50 -0.23
C PHE A 144 -13.63 -5.43 -0.46
N ALA A 145 -13.01 -6.60 -0.55
CA ALA A 145 -11.66 -6.80 -1.02
C ALA A 145 -11.70 -7.62 -2.30
N ARG A 146 -11.12 -7.08 -3.38
CA ARG A 146 -11.03 -7.76 -4.68
C ARG A 146 -9.60 -8.09 -5.02
N LEU A 147 -9.31 -9.36 -5.24
CA LEU A 147 -8.03 -9.80 -5.79
C LEU A 147 -7.97 -9.45 -7.28
N ILE A 148 -7.00 -8.62 -7.64
CA ILE A 148 -6.76 -8.17 -9.03
C ILE A 148 -5.50 -8.76 -9.65
N ALA A 149 -4.53 -9.21 -8.83
CA ALA A 149 -3.35 -9.93 -9.30
C ALA A 149 -2.81 -10.85 -8.20
N ALA A 150 -2.24 -11.99 -8.59
CA ALA A 150 -1.57 -12.94 -7.71
C ALA A 150 -0.35 -13.57 -8.41
N PRO A 151 0.65 -14.08 -7.66
CA PRO A 151 1.70 -14.93 -8.22
C PRO A 151 1.08 -16.16 -8.93
N ALA A 152 1.63 -16.54 -10.08
CA ALA A 152 1.07 -17.52 -11.01
C ALA A 152 0.49 -18.77 -10.31
N ARG A 153 -0.85 -18.91 -10.31
CA ARG A 153 -1.67 -20.12 -10.07
C ARG A 153 -3.16 -19.83 -9.82
N THR A 154 -3.56 -18.58 -9.58
CA THR A 154 -4.96 -18.22 -9.31
C THR A 154 -5.40 -17.03 -10.17
N SER A 155 -5.68 -17.29 -11.45
CA SER A 155 -6.12 -16.26 -12.41
C SER A 155 -7.58 -15.82 -12.23
N GLN A 156 -8.28 -16.31 -11.21
CA GLN A 156 -9.65 -15.91 -10.93
C GLN A 156 -9.67 -14.72 -9.98
N SER A 157 -10.17 -13.59 -10.48
CA SER A 157 -10.53 -12.47 -9.61
C SER A 157 -11.57 -12.96 -8.60
N LYS A 158 -11.23 -12.89 -7.31
CA LYS A 158 -12.12 -13.23 -6.21
C LYS A 158 -12.45 -11.95 -5.44
N THR A 159 -13.71 -11.79 -5.10
CA THR A 159 -14.20 -10.70 -4.25
C THR A 159 -14.69 -11.32 -2.94
N ALA A 160 -14.27 -10.75 -1.82
CA ALA A 160 -14.76 -11.11 -0.50
C ALA A 160 -15.29 -9.84 0.17
N ASN A 161 -16.49 -9.95 0.75
CA ASN A 161 -17.05 -8.89 1.57
C ASN A 161 -16.48 -9.00 2.99
N PHE A 162 -16.35 -7.86 3.66
CA PHE A 162 -15.92 -7.82 5.05
C PHE A 162 -16.57 -6.64 5.78
N THR A 163 -16.54 -6.67 7.10
CA THR A 163 -16.88 -5.50 7.91
C THR A 163 -15.76 -5.21 8.92
N ILE A 164 -15.86 -4.06 9.57
CA ILE A 164 -14.90 -3.65 10.60
C ILE A 164 -15.68 -3.54 11.90
N LYS A 165 -15.44 -4.45 12.85
CA LYS A 165 -16.00 -4.42 14.21
C LYS A 165 -14.83 -4.16 15.18
N ASN A 166 -14.95 -3.14 16.04
CA ASN A 166 -13.93 -2.77 17.03
C ASN A 166 -12.50 -2.61 16.46
N GLY A 167 -12.38 -2.08 15.24
CA GLY A 167 -11.08 -1.89 14.57
C GLY A 167 -10.50 -3.14 13.91
N PHE A 168 -11.17 -4.30 14.00
CA PHE A 168 -10.73 -5.54 13.37
C PHE A 168 -11.55 -5.86 12.12
N ILE A 169 -10.88 -6.46 11.13
CA ILE A 169 -11.55 -7.03 9.94
C ILE A 169 -12.24 -8.32 10.38
N VAL A 170 -13.54 -8.39 10.14
CA VAL A 170 -14.35 -9.58 10.43
C VAL A 170 -15.20 -9.94 9.21
N ASP A 171 -15.60 -11.21 9.14
CA ASP A 171 -16.50 -11.68 8.09
C ASP A 171 -17.88 -11.01 8.21
N VAL A 172 -18.61 -10.97 7.09
CA VAL A 172 -20.01 -10.57 7.11
C VAL A 172 -20.79 -11.79 7.58
N GLU A 173 -21.32 -11.75 8.80
CA GLU A 173 -22.24 -12.77 9.29
C GLU A 173 -23.37 -12.97 8.27
N ALA A 174 -23.59 -14.23 7.87
CA ALA A 174 -24.62 -14.62 6.90
C ALA A 174 -26.03 -14.53 7.49
#